data_AF-A0A6A5GM72-F1
#
_entry.id   AF-A0A6A5GM72-F1
#
_cell.length_a   1.000
_cell.length_b   1.000
_cell.length_c   1.000
_cell.angle_alpha   90.00
_cell.angle_beta   90.00
_cell.angle_gamma   90.00
#
_symmetry.space_group_name_H-M   'P 1'
#
loop_
_entity.id
_entity.type
_entity.pdbx_description
1 polymer ?
#
loop_
_entity_poly.entity_id
_entity_poly.type
_entity_poly.pdbx_seq_one_letter_code
_entity_poly.pdbx_strand_id
1 'polypeptide(L)'
;MNVFYFSIFTLLLLAFPASSHGTRVKRDLSPDVQKKLVDELNKDRQELGKKTKLTFAPLKYNATLEKMIDGFASKNPCEAREDDTFHYSFAKLKVNDAGQKIIKENARSRLIHFAFFNPRQTSIACSKSLKCTFPYDSDPSIQIEFYGACILGPFGKNGNIDDEMYKKFVKAGIPSVSKYADIIGNGAASSTSYFCVMILIICVIFF
;
A
#
# COMPACT_ATOMS: atom_id res chain seq x y z
N MET A 1 -62.86 27.34 1.17
CA MET A 1 -62.30 26.19 1.92
C MET A 1 -61.97 25.07 0.95
N ASN A 2 -60.82 24.42 1.12
CA ASN A 2 -60.43 23.12 0.53
C ASN A 2 -60.10 23.05 -0.97
N VAL A 3 -58.92 23.54 -1.38
CA VAL A 3 -58.19 22.92 -2.52
C VAL A 3 -56.66 22.92 -2.33
N PHE A 4 -56.08 23.81 -1.51
CA PHE A 4 -54.63 24.02 -1.52
C PHE A 4 -53.77 23.17 -0.58
N TYR A 5 -54.35 22.33 0.28
CA TYR A 5 -53.57 21.58 1.29
C TYR A 5 -53.06 20.20 0.85
N PHE A 6 -53.50 19.69 -0.30
CA PHE A 6 -53.14 18.34 -0.76
C PHE A 6 -51.92 18.28 -1.70
N SER A 7 -51.34 19.42 -2.09
CA SER A 7 -50.25 19.44 -3.08
C SER A 7 -48.84 19.62 -2.48
N ILE A 8 -48.72 19.98 -1.20
CA ILE A 8 -47.41 20.21 -0.56
C ILE A 8 -46.86 18.93 0.08
N PHE A 9 -47.74 18.04 0.57
CA PHE A 9 -47.32 16.77 1.18
C PHE A 9 -46.80 15.74 0.17
N THR A 10 -47.21 15.82 -1.09
CA THR A 10 -46.79 14.86 -2.13
C THR A 10 -45.43 15.20 -2.74
N LEU A 11 -45.01 16.47 -2.70
CA LEU A 11 -43.69 16.90 -3.22
C LEU A 11 -42.54 16.71 -2.22
N LEU A 12 -42.83 16.59 -0.92
CA LEU A 12 -41.81 16.37 0.12
C LEU A 12 -41.33 14.92 0.25
N LEU A 13 -42.04 13.95 -0.35
CA LEU A 13 -41.67 12.53 -0.31
C LEU A 13 -40.70 12.10 -1.43
N LEU A 14 -40.41 12.96 -2.40
CA LEU A 14 -39.48 12.66 -3.51
C LEU A 14 -38.06 13.21 -3.30
N ALA A 15 -37.81 13.90 -2.18
CA ALA A 15 -36.51 14.50 -1.85
C ALA A 15 -35.73 13.72 -0.78
N PHE A 16 -35.99 12.42 -0.63
CA PHE A 16 -35.02 11.56 0.05
C PHE A 16 -33.95 11.20 -0.99
N PRO A 17 -32.73 11.77 -0.91
CA PRO A 17 -31.62 11.16 -1.64
C PRO A 17 -31.57 9.72 -1.15
N ALA A 18 -31.81 8.78 -2.05
CA ALA A 18 -31.54 7.38 -1.80
C ALA A 18 -30.08 7.32 -1.36
N SER A 19 -29.85 7.23 -0.05
CA SER A 19 -28.53 7.02 0.47
C SER A 19 -28.18 5.60 0.07
N SER A 20 -27.61 5.45 -1.13
CA SER A 20 -26.89 4.24 -1.47
C SER A 20 -25.71 4.21 -0.52
N HIS A 21 -25.92 3.70 0.68
CA HIS A 21 -24.88 3.16 1.53
C HIS A 21 -24.37 1.89 0.83
N GLY A 22 -23.83 2.05 -0.38
CA GLY A 22 -22.82 1.15 -0.86
C GLY A 22 -21.71 1.29 0.16
N THR A 23 -21.48 0.23 0.93
CA THR A 23 -20.43 0.16 1.93
C THR A 23 -19.13 0.44 1.19
N ARG A 24 -18.71 1.72 1.17
CA ARG A 24 -17.48 2.14 0.50
C ARG A 24 -16.39 1.40 1.26
N VAL A 25 -15.85 0.36 0.63
CA VAL A 25 -14.72 -0.40 1.18
C VAL A 25 -13.69 0.64 1.61
N LYS A 26 -13.35 0.65 2.90
CA LYS A 26 -12.34 1.56 3.43
C LYS A 26 -11.04 1.21 2.73
N ARG A 27 -10.64 2.02 1.74
CA ARG A 27 -9.39 1.87 1.02
C ARG A 27 -8.37 2.79 1.66
N ASP A 28 -7.22 2.24 2.01
CA ASP A 28 -6.13 3.02 2.59
C ASP A 28 -5.45 3.91 1.53
N LEU A 29 -5.37 3.40 0.30
CA LEU A 29 -4.84 4.12 -0.87
C LEU A 29 -5.96 4.48 -1.85
N SER A 30 -5.92 5.68 -2.42
CA SER A 30 -6.84 6.06 -3.51
C SER A 30 -6.50 5.28 -4.79
N PRO A 31 -7.46 5.06 -5.71
CA PRO A 31 -7.17 4.39 -6.99
C PRO A 31 -6.01 5.01 -7.77
N ASP A 32 -5.87 6.33 -7.75
CA ASP A 32 -4.77 7.03 -8.43
C ASP A 32 -3.41 6.72 -7.80
N VAL A 33 -3.36 6.64 -6.47
CA VAL A 33 -2.14 6.26 -5.72
C VAL A 33 -1.81 4.79 -5.96
N GLN A 34 -2.82 3.91 -5.95
CA GLN A 34 -2.67 2.50 -6.29
C GLN A 34 -2.08 2.33 -7.70
N LYS A 35 -2.63 3.06 -8.68
CA LYS A 35 -2.15 3.03 -10.07
C LYS A 35 -0.71 3.55 -10.17
N LYS A 36 -0.43 4.73 -9.61
CA LYS A 36 0.89 5.35 -9.63
C LYS A 36 1.96 4.44 -9.01
N LEU A 37 1.64 3.81 -7.89
CA LEU A 37 2.51 2.85 -7.23
C LEU A 37 2.82 1.65 -8.12
N VAL A 38 1.80 1.03 -8.71
CA VAL A 38 1.96 -0.16 -9.56
C VAL A 38 2.68 0.16 -10.86
N ASP A 39 2.41 1.31 -11.48
CA ASP A 39 3.10 1.75 -12.69
C ASP A 39 4.60 1.92 -12.45
N GLU A 40 4.98 2.61 -11.37
CA GLU A 40 6.39 2.85 -11.01
C GLU A 40 7.11 1.53 -10.67
N LEU A 41 6.50 0.67 -9.84
CA LEU A 41 7.04 -0.65 -9.53
C LEU A 41 7.22 -1.52 -10.78
N ASN A 42 6.26 -1.50 -11.70
CA ASN A 42 6.34 -2.28 -12.93
C ASN A 42 7.44 -1.76 -13.84
N LYS A 43 7.61 -0.43 -13.98
CA LYS A 43 8.72 0.17 -14.71
C LYS A 43 10.06 -0.33 -14.18
N ASP A 44 10.26 -0.26 -12.87
CA ASP A 44 11.48 -0.73 -12.21
C ASP A 44 11.72 -2.23 -12.39
N ARG A 45 10.66 -3.04 -12.29
CA ARG A 45 10.72 -4.49 -12.55
C ARG A 45 11.14 -4.78 -13.99
N GLN A 46 10.65 -4.02 -14.98
CA GLN A 46 11.09 -4.19 -16.37
C GLN A 46 12.55 -3.78 -16.58
N GLU A 47 12.99 -2.68 -15.97
CA GLU A 47 14.40 -2.25 -16.03
C GLU A 47 15.34 -3.28 -15.39
N LEU A 48 14.95 -3.83 -14.23
CA LEU A 48 15.69 -4.89 -13.58
C LEU A 48 15.70 -6.19 -14.40
N GLY A 49 14.58 -6.52 -15.06
CA GLY A 49 14.48 -7.65 -15.97
C GLY A 49 15.51 -7.61 -17.10
N LYS A 50 15.70 -6.44 -17.71
CA LYS A 50 16.74 -6.23 -18.73
C LYS A 50 18.15 -6.49 -18.18
N LYS A 51 18.44 -6.04 -16.96
CA LYS A 51 19.77 -6.23 -16.32
C LYS A 51 20.05 -7.67 -15.89
N THR A 52 19.00 -8.40 -15.51
CA THR A 52 19.11 -9.74 -14.89
C THR A 52 18.77 -10.89 -15.84
N LYS A 53 18.26 -10.58 -17.04
CA LYS A 53 17.67 -11.54 -17.98
C LYS A 53 16.52 -12.35 -17.36
N LEU A 54 15.79 -11.71 -16.43
CA LEU A 54 14.58 -12.27 -15.83
C LEU A 54 13.35 -11.63 -16.47
N THR A 55 12.29 -12.41 -16.61
CA THR A 55 11.00 -11.92 -17.11
C THR A 55 10.09 -11.56 -15.94
N PHE A 56 9.54 -10.35 -15.97
CA PHE A 56 8.65 -9.85 -14.96
C PHE A 56 7.25 -9.69 -15.55
N ALA A 57 6.30 -10.53 -15.11
CA ALA A 57 4.90 -10.24 -15.34
C ALA A 57 4.52 -8.92 -14.62
N PRO A 58 3.67 -8.08 -15.22
CA PRO A 58 3.20 -6.87 -14.57
C PRO A 58 2.45 -7.20 -13.28
N LEU A 59 2.81 -6.53 -12.18
CA LEU A 59 2.03 -6.50 -10.97
C LEU A 59 0.68 -5.83 -11.23
N LYS A 60 -0.35 -6.37 -10.60
CA LYS A 60 -1.70 -5.78 -10.57
C LYS A 60 -2.09 -5.48 -9.13
N TYR A 61 -2.72 -4.32 -8.93
CA TYR A 61 -3.26 -3.99 -7.62
C TYR A 61 -4.44 -4.93 -7.27
N ASN A 62 -4.47 -5.49 -6.07
CA ASN A 62 -5.47 -6.48 -5.67
C ASN A 62 -6.17 -6.09 -4.36
N ALA A 63 -7.44 -5.68 -4.45
CA ALA A 63 -8.23 -5.28 -3.28
C ALA A 63 -8.51 -6.41 -2.28
N THR A 64 -8.45 -7.68 -2.71
CA THR A 64 -8.55 -8.83 -1.80
C THR A 64 -7.32 -8.91 -0.89
N LEU A 65 -6.14 -8.59 -1.44
CA LEU A 65 -4.91 -8.50 -0.66
C LEU A 65 -4.93 -7.32 0.32
N GLU A 66 -5.57 -6.19 0.01
CA GLU A 66 -5.74 -5.08 0.97
C GLU A 66 -6.48 -5.56 2.23
N LYS A 67 -7.59 -6.28 2.07
CA LYS A 67 -8.35 -6.83 3.22
C LYS A 67 -7.54 -7.81 4.06
N MET A 68 -6.64 -8.55 3.42
CA MET A 68 -5.73 -9.47 4.13
C MET A 68 -4.72 -8.72 4.98
N ILE A 69 -4.20 -7.57 4.52
CA ILE A 69 -3.30 -6.74 5.33
C ILE A 69 -3.98 -6.37 6.64
N ASP A 70 -5.23 -5.88 6.60
CA ASP A 70 -5.98 -5.52 7.80
C ASP A 70 -6.15 -6.71 8.76
N GLY A 71 -6.51 -7.89 8.21
CA GLY A 71 -6.71 -9.10 8.99
C GLY A 71 -5.44 -9.69 9.60
N PHE A 72 -4.30 -9.57 8.92
CA PHE A 72 -3.01 -9.98 9.46
C PHE A 72 -2.51 -8.97 10.50
N ALA A 73 -2.59 -7.67 10.18
CA ALA A 73 -2.11 -6.60 11.04
C ALA A 73 -2.83 -6.58 12.40
N SER A 74 -4.11 -6.97 12.45
CA SER A 74 -4.85 -7.05 13.71
C SER A 74 -4.39 -8.19 14.62
N LYS A 75 -3.68 -9.19 14.09
CA LYS A 75 -3.17 -10.35 14.86
C LYS A 75 -1.68 -10.19 15.15
N ASN A 76 -0.91 -9.88 14.12
CA ASN A 76 0.53 -9.68 14.16
C ASN A 76 0.85 -8.49 13.27
N PRO A 77 1.08 -7.29 13.84
CA PRO A 77 1.21 -6.07 13.06
C PRO A 77 2.33 -6.13 12.01
N CYS A 78 3.32 -7.00 12.21
CA CYS A 78 4.57 -7.02 11.45
C CYS A 78 4.77 -8.25 10.56
N GLU A 79 3.81 -9.16 10.54
CA GLU A 79 3.90 -10.39 9.78
C GLU A 79 2.54 -10.79 9.21
N ALA A 80 2.55 -11.27 7.96
CA ALA A 80 1.38 -11.91 7.37
C ALA A 80 1.49 -13.42 7.59
N ARG A 81 0.99 -13.89 8.74
CA ARG A 81 0.95 -15.32 9.07
C ARG A 81 -0.44 -15.88 8.81
N GLU A 82 -0.52 -16.85 7.90
CA GLU A 82 -1.73 -17.66 7.70
C GLU A 82 -1.79 -18.78 8.75
N ASP A 83 -0.65 -19.44 9.01
CA ASP A 83 -0.41 -20.41 10.09
C ASP A 83 1.08 -20.47 10.46
N ASP A 84 1.48 -21.38 11.37
CA ASP A 84 2.88 -21.58 11.82
C ASP A 84 3.82 -22.15 10.74
N THR A 85 3.29 -22.52 9.58
CA THR A 85 4.00 -23.16 8.47
C THR A 85 4.18 -22.21 7.28
N PHE A 86 3.22 -21.30 7.07
CA PHE A 86 3.20 -20.34 5.97
C PHE A 86 3.42 -18.91 6.48
N HIS A 87 4.69 -18.52 6.48
CA HIS A 87 5.12 -17.17 6.79
C HIS A 87 5.15 -16.31 5.51
N TYR A 88 4.22 -15.37 5.38
CA TYR A 88 4.36 -14.27 4.45
C TYR A 88 4.93 -13.06 5.21
N SER A 89 6.08 -12.56 4.78
CA SER A 89 6.58 -11.30 5.32
C SER A 89 6.02 -10.15 4.50
N PHE A 90 5.52 -9.12 5.18
CA PHE A 90 5.20 -7.87 4.50
C PHE A 90 6.47 -7.28 3.87
N ALA A 91 6.35 -6.86 2.61
CA ALA A 91 7.39 -6.08 1.95
C ALA A 91 7.35 -4.66 2.51
N LYS A 92 8.41 -4.26 3.19
CA LYS A 92 8.50 -3.02 3.97
C LYS A 92 8.93 -1.86 3.08
N LEU A 93 8.26 -0.71 3.20
CA LEU A 93 8.48 0.45 2.33
C LEU A 93 9.45 1.47 2.92
N LYS A 94 9.32 1.77 4.21
CA LYS A 94 10.22 2.67 4.93
C LYS A 94 10.58 2.08 6.28
N VAL A 95 11.81 2.37 6.71
CA VAL A 95 12.38 1.95 7.98
C VAL A 95 13.12 3.13 8.63
N ASN A 96 13.10 3.20 9.96
CA ASN A 96 13.85 4.21 10.71
C ASN A 96 15.38 4.05 10.54
N ASP A 97 16.14 5.04 10.97
CA ASP A 97 17.60 5.09 10.76
C ASP A 97 18.33 3.91 11.39
N ALA A 98 17.86 3.44 12.55
CA ALA A 98 18.38 2.25 13.21
C ALA A 98 18.24 1.00 12.32
N GLY A 99 17.03 0.75 11.79
CA GLY A 99 16.82 -0.36 10.86
C GLY A 99 17.54 -0.18 9.53
N GLN A 100 17.67 1.04 9.01
CA GLN A 100 18.46 1.30 7.80
C GLN A 100 19.92 0.92 7.99
N LYS A 101 20.52 1.24 9.14
CA LYS A 101 21.89 0.86 9.47
C LYS A 101 22.04 -0.65 9.47
N ILE A 102 21.14 -1.36 10.15
CA ILE A 102 21.14 -2.83 10.21
C ILE A 102 20.97 -3.46 8.82
N ILE A 103 20.09 -2.92 7.96
CA ILE A 103 19.89 -3.43 6.60
C ILE A 103 21.13 -3.22 5.72
N LYS A 104 21.86 -2.11 5.92
CA LYS A 104 23.11 -1.84 5.18
C LYS A 104 24.23 -2.79 5.60
N GLU A 105 24.33 -3.08 6.89
CA GLU A 105 25.38 -3.91 7.47
C GLU A 105 25.11 -5.42 7.30
N ASN A 106 23.83 -5.83 7.23
CA ASN A 106 23.44 -7.23 7.09
C ASN A 106 22.85 -7.54 5.71
N ALA A 107 23.59 -8.32 4.92
CA ALA A 107 23.17 -8.73 3.59
C ALA A 107 21.83 -9.48 3.57
N ARG A 108 21.55 -10.30 4.58
CA ARG A 108 20.29 -11.07 4.70
C ARG A 108 19.10 -10.16 4.99
N SER A 109 19.31 -9.07 5.72
CA SER A 109 18.26 -8.07 5.99
C SER A 109 17.82 -7.30 4.74
N ARG A 110 18.63 -7.29 3.66
CA ARG A 110 18.24 -6.71 2.36
C ARG A 110 17.16 -7.52 1.64
N LEU A 111 16.94 -8.79 2.02
CA LEU A 111 15.92 -9.65 1.42
C LEU A 111 14.50 -9.06 1.55
N ILE A 112 14.24 -8.24 2.57
CA ILE A 112 12.93 -7.61 2.78
C ILE A 112 12.51 -6.72 1.60
N HIS A 113 13.48 -6.12 0.89
CA HIS A 113 13.21 -5.30 -0.29
C HIS A 113 13.11 -6.12 -1.58
N PHE A 114 13.67 -7.33 -1.58
CA PHE A 114 13.71 -8.16 -2.79
C PHE A 114 12.33 -8.73 -3.13
N ALA A 115 11.41 -8.79 -2.16
CA ALA A 115 10.03 -9.23 -2.37
C ALA A 115 9.32 -8.47 -3.51
N PHE A 116 9.51 -7.14 -3.61
CA PHE A 116 8.95 -6.32 -4.69
C PHE A 116 9.42 -6.75 -6.09
N PHE A 117 10.62 -7.33 -6.14
CA PHE A 117 11.32 -7.73 -7.35
C PHE A 117 11.35 -9.24 -7.51
N ASN A 118 10.51 -10.00 -6.81
CA ASN A 118 10.34 -11.41 -7.14
C ASN A 118 9.47 -11.53 -8.43
N PRO A 119 10.00 -12.09 -9.53
CA PRO A 119 9.26 -12.23 -10.79
C PRO A 119 8.08 -13.18 -10.70
N ARG A 120 8.03 -14.04 -9.68
CA ARG A 120 6.93 -14.98 -9.43
C ARG A 120 5.70 -14.30 -8.83
N GLN A 121 5.85 -13.07 -8.33
CA GLN A 121 4.75 -12.26 -7.79
C GLN A 121 4.07 -11.47 -8.91
N THR A 122 2.74 -11.51 -8.98
CA THR A 122 1.92 -10.89 -10.05
C THR A 122 0.83 -9.97 -9.50
N SER A 123 0.66 -9.92 -8.17
CA SER A 123 -0.32 -9.08 -7.50
C SER A 123 0.29 -8.41 -6.28
N ILE A 124 -0.23 -7.23 -5.94
CA ILE A 124 0.23 -6.43 -4.81
C ILE A 124 -0.95 -5.68 -4.18
N ALA A 125 -0.91 -5.52 -2.87
CA ALA A 125 -1.64 -4.49 -2.16
C ALA A 125 -0.74 -3.86 -1.12
N CYS A 126 -1.03 -2.62 -0.73
CA CYS A 126 -0.23 -1.88 0.23
C CYS A 126 -1.10 -1.06 1.16
N SER A 127 -0.64 -0.93 2.40
CA SER A 127 -1.18 -0.02 3.40
C SER A 127 -0.11 1.00 3.78
N LYS A 128 -0.48 2.28 3.78
CA LYS A 128 0.30 3.38 4.35
C LYS A 128 0.11 3.49 5.87
N SER A 129 -1.02 3.03 6.39
CA SER A 129 -1.34 3.08 7.83
C SER A 129 -0.64 2.00 8.65
N LEU A 130 -0.11 0.94 8.02
CA LEU A 130 0.62 -0.10 8.74
C LEU A 130 1.91 0.48 9.32
N LYS A 131 2.00 0.49 10.67
CA LYS A 131 3.22 0.82 11.41
C LYS A 131 3.60 -0.38 12.27
N CYS A 132 4.89 -0.63 12.33
CA CYS A 132 5.47 -1.74 13.06
C CYS A 132 6.68 -1.34 13.86
N THR A 133 6.82 -1.90 15.05
CA THR A 133 8.00 -1.74 15.89
C THR A 133 8.38 -3.10 16.46
N PHE A 134 9.65 -3.47 16.37
CA PHE A 134 10.18 -4.66 17.04
C PHE A 134 11.62 -4.44 17.51
N PRO A 135 12.02 -5.10 18.60
CA PRO A 135 13.41 -5.07 19.07
C PRO A 135 14.34 -5.79 18.09
N TYR A 136 15.57 -5.31 17.93
CA TYR A 136 16.58 -6.03 17.18
C TYR A 136 17.11 -7.22 17.98
N ASP A 137 17.14 -8.42 17.37
CA ASP A 137 17.48 -9.66 18.08
C ASP A 137 18.84 -9.62 18.79
N SER A 138 19.85 -8.99 18.18
CA SER A 138 21.20 -8.92 18.77
C SER A 138 21.36 -7.81 19.82
N ASP A 139 20.47 -6.83 19.82
CA ASP A 139 20.44 -5.75 20.82
C ASP A 139 18.99 -5.24 20.98
N PRO A 140 18.24 -5.80 21.95
CA PRO A 140 16.84 -5.44 22.16
C PRO A 140 16.59 -3.98 22.54
N SER A 141 17.64 -3.23 22.93
CA SER A 141 17.53 -1.79 23.17
C SER A 141 17.28 -1.00 21.88
N ILE A 142 17.71 -1.56 20.74
CA ILE A 142 17.52 -0.98 19.42
C ILE A 142 16.12 -1.33 18.91
N GLN A 143 15.28 -0.31 18.74
CA GLN A 143 13.94 -0.45 18.16
C GLN A 143 13.98 -0.21 16.64
N ILE A 144 13.57 -1.23 15.88
CA ILE A 144 13.41 -1.11 14.43
C ILE A 144 11.95 -0.78 14.14
N GLU A 145 11.73 0.33 13.45
CA GLU A 145 10.39 0.76 13.07
C GLU A 145 10.19 0.71 11.56
N PHE A 146 9.05 0.17 11.12
CA PHE A 146 8.62 0.17 9.73
C PHE A 146 7.36 0.99 9.54
N TYR A 147 7.30 1.68 8.41
CA TYR A 147 6.22 2.57 8.03
C TYR A 147 5.74 2.23 6.62
N GLY A 148 4.48 1.84 6.54
CA GLY A 148 3.87 1.34 5.32
C GLY A 148 4.42 -0.02 4.89
N ALA A 149 3.54 -0.89 4.44
CA ALA A 149 3.95 -2.18 3.91
C ALA A 149 3.02 -2.69 2.83
N CYS A 150 3.54 -3.65 2.07
CA CYS A 150 2.83 -4.31 1.01
C CYS A 150 2.80 -5.81 1.22
N ILE A 151 1.72 -6.44 0.76
CA ILE A 151 1.64 -7.88 0.60
C ILE A 151 1.65 -8.19 -0.90
N LEU A 152 2.39 -9.23 -1.29
CA LEU A 152 2.50 -9.68 -2.67
C LEU A 152 1.95 -11.10 -2.80
N GLY A 153 1.29 -11.36 -3.92
CA GLY A 153 0.81 -12.68 -4.30
C GLY A 153 1.17 -13.04 -5.75
N PRO A 154 1.07 -14.33 -6.14
CA PRO A 154 0.44 -15.41 -5.40
C PRO A 154 1.27 -15.93 -4.22
N PHE A 155 0.56 -16.49 -3.24
CA PHE A 155 1.11 -17.14 -2.05
C PHE A 155 1.59 -18.58 -2.34
N GLY A 156 2.36 -19.14 -1.42
CA GLY A 156 2.87 -20.52 -1.48
C GLY A 156 4.35 -20.66 -1.86
N LYS A 157 4.81 -21.90 -2.09
CA LYS A 157 6.23 -22.26 -2.33
C LYS A 157 6.91 -21.52 -3.49
N ASN A 158 6.11 -20.97 -4.41
CA ASN A 158 6.59 -20.17 -5.53
C ASN A 158 6.95 -18.72 -5.13
N GLY A 159 6.79 -18.33 -3.86
CA GLY A 159 7.11 -16.98 -3.39
C GLY A 159 8.56 -16.73 -2.97
N ASN A 160 9.38 -17.79 -2.88
CA ASN A 160 10.76 -17.67 -2.38
C ASN A 160 11.74 -17.21 -3.47
N ILE A 161 12.74 -16.44 -3.06
CA ILE A 161 13.88 -16.05 -3.89
C ILE A 161 14.97 -17.09 -3.65
N ASP A 162 15.35 -17.82 -4.69
CA ASP A 162 16.46 -18.78 -4.64
C ASP A 162 17.83 -18.08 -4.75
N ASP A 163 18.90 -18.82 -4.47
CA ASP A 163 20.27 -18.30 -4.46
C ASP A 163 20.72 -17.75 -5.81
N GLU A 164 20.26 -18.33 -6.92
CA GLU A 164 20.60 -17.85 -8.26
C GLU A 164 19.96 -16.49 -8.51
N MET A 165 18.67 -16.36 -8.20
CA MET A 165 17.94 -15.10 -8.30
C MET A 165 18.52 -14.03 -7.36
N TYR A 166 18.85 -14.41 -6.12
CA TYR A 166 19.52 -13.54 -5.16
C TYR A 166 20.84 -12.97 -5.72
N LYS A 167 21.71 -13.83 -6.26
CA LYS A 167 22.98 -13.41 -6.88
C LYS A 167 22.77 -12.45 -8.04
N LYS A 168 21.75 -12.69 -8.88
CA LYS A 168 21.37 -11.78 -9.98
C LYS A 168 20.96 -10.41 -9.45
N PHE A 169 20.14 -10.34 -8.39
CA PHE A 169 19.72 -9.06 -7.79
C PHE A 169 20.86 -8.30 -7.13
N VAL A 170 21.70 -8.99 -6.36
CA VAL A 170 22.88 -8.36 -5.73
C VAL A 170 23.81 -7.79 -6.81
N LYS A 171 24.07 -8.53 -7.88
CA LYS A 171 24.93 -8.08 -8.98
C LYS A 171 24.33 -6.91 -9.76
N ALA A 172 23.02 -6.94 -10.04
CA ALA A 172 22.36 -5.90 -10.82
C ALA A 172 22.06 -4.63 -10.02
N GLY A 173 21.94 -4.74 -8.70
CA GLY A 173 21.41 -3.72 -7.83
C GLY A 173 19.89 -3.57 -8.00
N ILE A 174 19.14 -3.73 -6.92
CA ILE A 174 17.70 -3.42 -6.94
C ILE A 174 17.46 -1.92 -6.76
N PRO A 175 16.39 -1.37 -7.36
CA PRO A 175 15.95 -0.01 -7.07
C PRO A 175 15.63 0.19 -5.59
N SER A 176 15.83 1.42 -5.10
CA SER A 176 15.43 1.77 -3.74
C SER A 176 13.92 1.66 -3.59
N VAL A 177 13.46 1.04 -2.50
CA VAL A 177 12.02 0.93 -2.20
C VAL A 177 11.44 2.19 -1.56
N SER A 178 12.29 3.11 -1.07
CA SER A 178 11.87 4.31 -0.36
C SER A 178 10.96 5.21 -1.21
N LYS A 179 11.22 5.28 -2.53
CA LYS A 179 10.40 6.09 -3.44
C LYS A 179 8.94 5.63 -3.51
N TYR A 180 8.68 4.35 -3.27
CA TYR A 180 7.33 3.83 -3.20
C TYR A 180 6.62 4.27 -1.92
N ALA A 181 7.36 4.43 -0.82
CA ALA A 181 6.84 5.04 0.41
C ALA A 181 6.37 6.48 0.17
N ASP A 182 7.14 7.26 -0.60
CA ASP A 182 6.78 8.64 -0.95
C ASP A 182 5.50 8.69 -1.81
N ILE A 183 5.34 7.75 -2.75
CA ILE A 183 4.12 7.64 -3.57
C ILE A 183 2.88 7.41 -2.69
N ILE A 184 2.96 6.49 -1.72
CA ILE A 184 1.81 6.18 -0.86
C ILE A 184 1.59 7.23 0.23
N GLY A 185 2.66 7.87 0.74
CA GLY A 185 2.62 8.88 1.79
C GLY A 185 2.06 10.21 1.31
N ASN A 186 2.35 10.58 0.06
CA ASN A 186 1.87 11.82 -0.56
C ASN A 186 0.47 11.67 -1.20
N GLY A 187 -0.20 10.53 -0.98
CA GLY A 187 -1.50 10.19 -1.57
C GLY A 187 -2.71 10.87 -0.94
N ALA A 188 -2.53 11.79 0.01
CA ALA A 188 -3.62 12.54 0.62
C ALA A 188 -3.28 14.04 0.69
N ALA A 189 -4.19 14.85 0.12
CA ALA A 189 -4.29 16.31 0.16
C ALA A 189 -3.41 17.14 -0.81
N SER A 190 -3.81 17.24 -2.09
CA SER A 190 -3.48 18.45 -2.87
C SER A 190 -4.57 18.99 -3.80
N SER A 191 -5.83 18.54 -3.74
CA SER A 191 -6.84 19.05 -4.71
C SER A 191 -8.26 19.29 -4.21
N THR A 192 -8.62 18.97 -2.96
CA THR A 192 -9.98 19.25 -2.44
C THR A 192 -10.02 20.28 -1.31
N SER A 193 -8.92 20.53 -0.59
CA SER A 193 -8.88 21.56 0.46
C SER A 193 -8.86 22.98 -0.13
N TYR A 194 -8.09 23.21 -1.20
CA TYR A 194 -8.03 24.53 -1.84
C TYR A 194 -9.32 24.92 -2.59
N PHE A 195 -10.08 23.95 -3.12
CA PHE A 195 -11.35 24.26 -3.78
C PHE A 195 -12.46 24.64 -2.77
N CYS A 196 -12.53 23.98 -1.60
CA CYS A 196 -13.52 24.36 -0.58
C CYS A 196 -13.21 25.73 0.05
N VAL A 197 -11.94 26.07 0.24
CA VAL A 197 -11.54 27.39 0.76
C VAL A 197 -11.83 28.50 -0.25
N MET A 198 -11.59 28.26 -1.55
CA MET A 198 -11.88 29.25 -2.60
C MET A 198 -13.39 29.49 -2.77
N ILE A 199 -14.22 28.44 -2.67
CA ILE A 199 -15.69 28.60 -2.75
C ILE A 199 -16.23 29.37 -1.54
N LEU A 200 -15.73 29.09 -0.33
CA LEU A 200 -16.13 29.83 0.87
C LEU A 200 -15.75 31.31 0.81
N ILE A 201 -14.57 31.65 0.29
CA ILE A 201 -14.14 33.04 0.14
C ILE A 201 -15.00 33.79 -0.89
N ILE A 202 -15.36 33.14 -2.00
CA ILE A 202 -16.26 33.75 -2.99
C ILE A 202 -17.66 33.97 -2.39
N CYS A 203 -18.20 33.03 -1.62
CA CYS A 203 -19.52 33.21 -1.00
C CYS A 203 -19.57 34.33 0.04
N VAL A 204 -18.46 34.63 0.74
CA VAL A 204 -18.39 35.71 1.74
C VAL A 204 -18.16 37.09 1.11
N ILE A 205 -17.61 37.15 -0.11
CA ILE A 205 -17.37 38.43 -0.81
C ILE A 205 -18.60 38.90 -1.59
N PHE A 206 -19.49 37.99 -1.98
CA PHE A 206 -20.65 38.29 -2.83
C PHE A 206 -22.01 38.21 -2.12
N PHE A 207 -22.04 38.06 -0.79
CA PHE A 207 -23.25 38.18 0.05
C PHE A 207 -23.04 39.19 1.18
#